data_AF-A0A0N0Y0U9-F1
#
_entry.id   AF-A0A0N0Y0U9-F1
#
_cell.length_a   1.000
_cell.length_b   1.000
_cell.length_c   1.000
_cell.angle_alpha   90.00
_cell.angle_beta   90.00
_cell.angle_gamma   90.00
#
_symmetry.space_group_name_H-M   'P 1'
#
loop_
_entity.id
_entity.type
_entity.pdbx_description
1 polymer ?
#
loop_
_entity_poly.entity_id
_entity_poly.type
_entity_poly.pdbx_seq_one_letter_code
_entity_poly.pdbx_strand_id
1 'polypeptide(L)'
;MAAGHFQAHPDGLRELAADFQSAADELAGCIKDFQGSVIEIGEAFGLLGACTGVTSQYVEMVVHTGEGLTELAHLLYANSSGVHQSAGNYEGVDQHVSATMGA
;
A
#
# COMPACT_ATOMS: atom_id res chain seq x y z
N MET A 1 -18.81 34.43 12.19
CA MET A 1 -17.98 33.47 11.42
C MET A 1 -18.18 32.12 12.08
N ALA A 2 -19.13 31.32 11.61
CA ALA A 2 -19.30 29.97 12.16
C ALA A 2 -18.07 29.16 11.74
N ALA A 3 -17.23 28.79 12.70
CA ALA A 3 -16.21 27.78 12.47
C ALA A 3 -16.97 26.52 12.06
N GLY A 4 -16.91 26.16 10.77
CA GLY A 4 -17.45 24.90 10.29
C GLY A 4 -16.77 23.81 11.09
N HIS A 5 -17.53 23.15 11.95
CA HIS A 5 -17.01 22.08 12.80
C HIS A 5 -16.57 20.95 11.87
N PHE A 6 -15.27 20.82 11.64
CA PHE A 6 -14.72 19.65 10.98
C PHE A 6 -14.97 18.48 11.92
N GLN A 7 -16.00 17.69 11.62
CA GLN A 7 -16.32 16.51 12.39
C GLN A 7 -15.51 15.35 11.79
N ALA A 8 -14.44 14.98 12.48
CA ALA A 8 -13.74 13.75 12.13
C ALA A 8 -14.67 12.57 12.42
N HIS A 9 -14.67 11.58 11.52
CA HIS A 9 -15.37 10.32 11.70
C HIS A 9 -14.32 9.22 11.88
N PRO A 10 -13.85 8.94 13.12
CA PRO A 10 -12.80 7.96 13.37
C PRO A 10 -13.09 6.58 12.78
N ASP A 11 -14.36 6.16 12.77
CA ASP A 11 -14.78 4.89 12.17
C ASP A 11 -14.57 4.87 10.65
N GLY A 12 -14.90 5.97 9.96
CA GLY A 12 -14.63 6.09 8.51
C GLY A 12 -13.14 6.13 8.20
N LEU A 13 -12.31 6.69 9.09
CA LEU A 13 -10.86 6.63 8.95
C LEU A 13 -10.33 5.20 9.15
N ARG A 14 -10.89 4.44 10.10
CA ARG A 14 -10.51 3.03 10.29
C ARG A 14 -10.88 2.16 9.11
N GLU A 15 -12.07 2.36 8.55
CA GLU A 15 -12.51 1.67 7.34
C GLU A 15 -11.56 1.96 6.18
N LEU A 16 -11.24 3.24 5.94
CA LEU A 16 -10.27 3.63 4.92
C LEU A 16 -8.87 3.05 5.17
N ALA A 17 -8.42 2.98 6.43
CA ALA A 17 -7.15 2.34 6.77
C ALA A 17 -7.18 0.83 6.47
N ALA A 18 -8.30 0.16 6.74
CA ALA A 18 -8.48 -1.25 6.41
C ALA A 18 -8.48 -1.50 4.90
N ASP A 19 -9.10 -0.61 4.11
CA ASP A 19 -9.08 -0.68 2.66
C ASP A 19 -7.66 -0.56 2.10
N PHE A 20 -6.88 0.41 2.60
CA PHE A 20 -5.47 0.54 2.21
C PHE A 20 -4.63 -0.70 2.56
N GLN A 21 -4.87 -1.27 3.75
CA GLN A 21 -4.20 -2.50 4.18
C GLN A 21 -4.55 -3.67 3.26
N SER A 22 -5.84 -3.89 2.99
CA SER A 22 -6.30 -4.97 2.13
C SER A 22 -5.75 -4.84 0.70
N ALA A 23 -5.73 -3.63 0.14
CA ALA A 23 -5.15 -3.38 -1.18
C ALA A 23 -3.63 -3.63 -1.20
N ALA A 24 -2.93 -3.28 -0.12
CA ALA A 24 -1.50 -3.55 0.01
C ALA A 24 -1.20 -5.05 0.11
N ASP A 25 -2.00 -5.79 0.87
CA ASP A 25 -1.88 -7.25 1.02
C ASP A 25 -2.16 -7.97 -0.32
N GLU A 26 -3.20 -7.57 -1.04
CA GLU A 26 -3.54 -8.11 -2.36
C GLU A 26 -2.41 -7.83 -3.37
N LEU A 27 -1.92 -6.58 -3.42
CA LEU A 27 -0.83 -6.21 -4.31
C LEU A 27 0.45 -6.98 -3.98
N ALA A 28 0.79 -7.13 -2.70
CA ALA A 28 1.93 -7.92 -2.25
C ALA A 28 1.82 -9.40 -2.63
N GLY A 29 0.61 -9.96 -2.62
CA GLY A 29 0.32 -11.29 -3.16
C GLY A 29 0.62 -11.37 -4.66
N CYS A 30 0.05 -10.47 -5.45
CA CYS A 30 0.25 -10.41 -6.90
C CYS A 30 1.72 -10.21 -7.30
N ILE A 31 2.51 -9.45 -6.52
CA ILE A 31 3.94 -9.25 -6.76
C ILE A 31 4.72 -10.57 -6.64
N LYS A 32 4.38 -11.42 -5.66
CA LYS A 32 5.03 -12.74 -5.51
C LYS A 32 4.76 -13.62 -6.72
N ASP A 33 3.52 -13.65 -7.19
CA ASP A 33 3.13 -14.44 -8.36
C ASP A 33 3.77 -13.90 -9.65
N PHE A 34 3.85 -12.57 -9.79
CA PHE A 34 4.55 -11.91 -10.88
C PHE A 34 6.03 -12.29 -10.89
N GLN A 35 6.73 -12.17 -9.75
CA GLN A 35 8.14 -12.54 -9.63
C GLN A 35 8.39 -14.04 -9.91
N GLY A 36 7.49 -14.92 -9.47
CA GLY A 36 7.56 -16.35 -9.78
C GLY A 36 7.47 -16.63 -11.29
N SER A 37 6.48 -16.03 -11.96
CA SER A 37 6.27 -16.18 -13.41
C SER A 37 7.47 -15.68 -14.22
N VAL A 38 8.15 -14.65 -13.74
CA VAL A 38 9.32 -14.06 -14.38
C VAL A 38 10.52 -14.98 -14.35
N ILE A 39 10.74 -15.69 -13.23
CA ILE A 39 11.82 -16.67 -13.10
C ILE A 39 11.61 -17.79 -14.12
N GLU A 40 10.39 -18.31 -14.24
CA GLU A 40 10.05 -19.36 -15.22
C GLU A 40 10.31 -18.90 -16.66
N ILE A 41 9.93 -17.66 -16.99
CA ILE A 41 10.17 -17.09 -18.33
C ILE A 41 11.67 -16.90 -18.58
N GLY A 42 12.43 -16.41 -17.59
CA GLY A 42 13.87 -16.26 -17.67
C GLY A 42 14.60 -17.58 -17.91
N GLU A 43 14.20 -18.64 -17.20
CA GLU A 43 14.70 -20.01 -17.40
C GLU A 43 14.37 -20.52 -18.82
N ALA A 44 13.14 -20.30 -19.30
CA ALA A 44 12.73 -20.70 -20.64
C ALA A 44 13.54 -19.99 -21.73
N PHE A 45 13.80 -18.68 -21.60
CA PHE A 45 14.66 -17.93 -22.53
C PHE A 45 16.12 -18.38 -22.46
N GLY A 46 16.63 -18.68 -21.26
CA GLY A 46 17.97 -19.25 -21.06
C GLY A 46 18.14 -20.62 -21.74
N LEU A 47 17.09 -21.45 -21.69
CA LEU A 47 17.06 -22.76 -22.36
C LEU A 47 17.01 -22.64 -23.89
N LEU A 48 16.32 -21.62 -24.41
CA LEU A 48 16.12 -21.41 -25.85
C LEU A 48 17.33 -20.75 -26.54
N GLY A 49 18.32 -20.26 -25.80
CA GLY A 49 19.56 -19.66 -26.36
C GLY A 49 19.32 -18.46 -27.29
N ALA A 50 18.10 -17.92 -27.30
CA ALA A 50 17.63 -16.96 -28.28
C ALA A 50 17.85 -15.52 -27.79
N CYS A 51 18.62 -14.75 -28.56
CA CYS A 51 18.79 -13.30 -28.43
C CYS A 51 18.99 -12.77 -27.00
N THR A 52 20.24 -12.83 -26.51
CA THR A 52 20.67 -12.27 -25.22
C THR A 52 20.25 -10.80 -25.01
N GLY A 53 20.22 -9.98 -26.06
CA GLY A 53 19.82 -8.56 -25.97
C GLY A 53 18.33 -8.35 -25.64
N VAL A 54 17.42 -9.08 -26.29
CA VAL A 54 15.97 -8.97 -26.04
C VAL A 54 15.63 -9.55 -24.67
N THR A 55 16.28 -10.65 -24.30
CA THR A 55 16.13 -11.27 -22.97
C THR A 55 16.58 -10.32 -21.86
N SER A 56 17.70 -9.60 -22.04
CA SER A 56 18.19 -8.62 -21.06
C SER A 56 17.22 -7.46 -20.85
N GLN A 57 16.68 -6.88 -21.93
CA GLN A 57 15.72 -5.77 -21.81
C GLN A 57 14.41 -6.21 -21.17
N TYR A 58 13.93 -7.40 -21.49
CA TYR A 58 12.74 -7.97 -20.86
C TYR A 58 12.94 -8.16 -19.36
N VAL A 59 14.07 -8.75 -18.95
CA VAL A 59 14.41 -8.94 -17.52
C VAL A 59 14.52 -7.59 -16.80
N GLU A 60 15.21 -6.61 -17.38
CA GLU A 60 15.36 -5.28 -16.79
C GLU A 60 14.01 -4.58 -16.59
N MET A 61 13.14 -4.57 -17.61
CA MET A 61 11.80 -4.01 -17.54
C MET A 61 10.98 -4.66 -16.42
N VAL A 62 11.06 -5.98 -16.32
CA VAL A 62 10.34 -6.76 -15.33
C VAL A 62 10.84 -6.50 -13.91
N VAL A 63 12.16 -6.42 -13.71
CA VAL A 63 12.76 -6.07 -12.42
C VAL A 63 12.27 -4.71 -11.96
N HIS A 64 12.37 -3.69 -12.82
CA HIS A 64 11.89 -2.34 -12.50
C HIS A 64 10.38 -2.28 -12.24
N THR A 65 9.60 -3.08 -12.97
CA THR A 65 8.16 -3.20 -12.71
C THR A 65 7.92 -3.80 -11.32
N GLY A 66 8.63 -4.87 -10.97
CA GLY A 66 8.53 -5.49 -9.64
C GLY A 66 8.94 -4.56 -8.51
N GLU A 67 10.00 -3.75 -8.70
CA GLU A 67 10.43 -2.71 -7.77
C GLU A 67 9.36 -1.66 -7.56
N GLY A 68 8.81 -1.11 -8.65
CA GLY A 68 7.76 -0.08 -8.58
C GLY A 68 6.47 -0.57 -7.92
N LEU A 69 6.06 -1.82 -8.20
CA LEU A 69 4.90 -2.43 -7.54
C LEU A 69 5.17 -2.63 -6.03
N THR A 70 6.39 -3.01 -5.65
CA THR A 70 6.78 -3.17 -4.25
C THR A 70 6.73 -1.84 -3.51
N GLU A 71 7.22 -0.76 -4.14
CA GLU A 71 7.15 0.58 -3.56
C GLU A 71 5.70 1.07 -3.41
N LEU A 72 4.84 0.78 -4.40
CA LEU A 72 3.40 1.07 -4.30
C LEU A 72 2.75 0.33 -3.12
N ALA A 73 3.05 -0.95 -2.91
CA ALA A 73 2.54 -1.70 -1.77
C ALA A 73 2.99 -1.06 -0.44
N HIS A 74 4.25 -0.64 -0.34
CA HIS A 74 4.74 0.08 0.85
C HIS A 74 4.02 1.40 1.10
N LEU A 75 3.72 2.18 0.06
CA LEU A 75 2.95 3.43 0.18
C LEU A 75 1.53 3.16 0.70
N LEU A 76 0.88 2.09 0.25
CA LEU A 76 -0.44 1.70 0.75
C LEU A 76 -0.39 1.32 2.24
N TYR A 77 0.60 0.54 2.68
CA TYR A 77 0.79 0.25 4.11
C TYR A 77 1.05 1.52 4.94
N ALA A 78 1.88 2.42 4.44
CA ALA A 78 2.17 3.69 5.12
C ALA A 78 0.90 4.55 5.27
N ASN A 79 0.07 4.61 4.23
CA ASN A 79 -1.21 5.31 4.27
C ASN A 79 -2.18 4.66 5.26
N SER A 80 -2.30 3.33 5.26
CA SER A 80 -3.11 2.60 6.25
C SER A 80 -2.71 2.97 7.68
N SER A 81 -1.41 2.88 7.99
CA SER A 81 -0.89 3.22 9.32
C SER A 81 -1.13 4.69 9.69
N GLY A 82 -0.90 5.62 8.76
CA GLY A 82 -1.09 7.06 8.99
C GLY A 82 -2.56 7.43 9.24
N VAL A 83 -3.48 6.86 8.47
CA VAL A 83 -4.92 7.07 8.63
C VAL A 83 -5.41 6.44 9.95
N HIS A 84 -4.96 5.23 10.29
CA HIS A 84 -5.30 4.58 11.55
C HIS A 84 -4.81 5.39 12.76
N GLN A 85 -3.58 5.91 12.70
CA GLN A 85 -3.05 6.80 13.74
C GLN A 85 -3.88 8.08 13.85
N SER A 86 -4.30 8.65 12.72
CA SER A 86 -5.14 9.85 12.70
C SER A 86 -6.49 9.59 13.37
N ALA A 87 -7.12 8.43 13.14
CA ALA A 87 -8.35 8.03 13.82
C ALA A 87 -8.17 8.00 15.35
N GLY A 88 -7.10 7.37 15.84
CA GLY A 88 -6.78 7.33 17.27
C GLY A 88 -6.53 8.72 17.88
N ASN A 89 -5.88 9.62 17.13
CA ASN A 89 -5.66 10.99 17.57
C ASN A 89 -6.99 11.76 17.73
N TYR A 90 -7.91 11.62 16.77
CA TYR A 90 -9.22 12.28 16.85
C TYR A 90 -10.05 11.80 18.03
N GLU A 91 -10.05 10.50 18.31
CA GLU A 91 -10.73 9.98 19.50
C GLU A 91 -10.10 10.46 20.81
N GLY A 92 -8.76 10.49 20.88
CA GLY A 92 -8.06 11.00 22.05
C GLY A 92 -8.39 12.47 22.33
N VAL A 93 -8.49 13.29 21.29
CA VAL A 93 -8.91 14.69 21.40
C VAL A 93 -10.38 14.79 21.85
N ASP A 94 -11.28 14.01 21.25
CA ASP A 94 -12.71 14.04 21.60
C ASP A 94 -12.98 13.60 23.05
N GLN A 95 -12.29 12.55 23.50
CA GLN A 95 -12.32 12.10 24.89
C GLN A 95 -11.79 13.17 25.85
N HIS A 96 -10.68 13.83 25.49
CA HIS A 96 -10.09 14.89 26.31
C HIS A 96 -11.04 16.09 26.46
N VAL A 97 -11.63 16.55 25.34
CA VAL A 97 -12.61 17.66 25.32
C VAL A 97 -13.86 17.30 26.11
N SER A 98 -14.39 16.09 25.94
CA SER A 98 -15.55 15.60 26.70
C SER A 98 -15.27 15.58 28.21
N ALA A 99 -14.06 15.16 28.62
CA ALA A 99 -13.65 15.15 30.02
C ALA A 99 -13.44 16.57 30.60
N THR A 100 -13.01 17.54 29.79
CA THR A 100 -12.79 18.94 30.25
C THR A 100 -14.05 19.80 30.23
N MET A 101 -14.99 19.54 29.32
CA MET A 101 -16.26 20.30 29.22
C MET A 101 -17.41 19.64 29.99
N GLY A 102 -17.28 18.36 30.36
CA GLY A 102 -18.24 17.65 31.20
C GLY A 102 -17.99 17.80 32.72
N ALA A 103 -16.93 18.49 33.12
CA ALA A 103 -16.58 18.83 34.51
C ALA A 103 -16.92 20.30 34.80
#